data_AF-A0A259NNV3-F1
#
_entry.id   AF-A0A259NNV3-F1
#
_cell.length_a   1.000
_cell.length_b   1.000
_cell.length_c   1.000
_cell.angle_alpha   90.00
_cell.angle_beta   90.00
_cell.angle_gamma   90.00
#
_symmetry.space_group_name_H-M   'P 1'
#
loop_
_entity.id
_entity.type
_entity.pdbx_description
1 polymer ?
#
loop_
_entity_poly.entity_id
_entity_poly.type
_entity_poly.pdbx_seq_one_letter_code
_entity_poly.pdbx_strand_id
1 'polypeptide(L)'
;MSSTPPLYIFDLQSNRAERLATVLSFIGEAQQVLSAENVLDKLQQQPEAVVMLGACGELAPDKLVRQFPASAFLVVGESLSFLLEHANVIGVLSEPFAYASLTQLLRDAQQYHRLLPTHKQADSQ
;
A
#
# COMPACT_ATOMS: atom_id res chain seq x y z
N MET A 1 -17.61 11.42 7.14
CA MET A 1 -17.75 10.35 6.13
C MET A 1 -16.42 9.63 6.09
N SER A 2 -16.39 8.37 6.51
CA SER A 2 -15.17 7.56 6.51
C SER A 2 -14.77 7.29 5.06
N SER A 3 -13.94 8.15 4.48
CA SER A 3 -13.37 7.93 3.16
C SER A 3 -12.42 6.75 3.27
N THR A 4 -12.75 5.66 2.57
CA THR A 4 -11.80 4.56 2.38
C THR A 4 -10.53 5.13 1.74
N PRO A 5 -9.34 4.87 2.30
CA PRO A 5 -8.11 5.41 1.73
C PRO A 5 -7.90 4.88 0.31
N PRO A 6 -7.33 5.68 -0.60
CA PRO A 6 -7.09 5.23 -1.97
C PRO A 6 -6.08 4.08 -1.98
N LEU A 7 -6.30 3.12 -2.87
CA LEU A 7 -5.42 1.97 -3.07
C LEU A 7 -4.60 2.16 -4.36
N TYR A 8 -3.28 2.09 -4.22
CA TYR A 8 -2.34 2.25 -5.31
C TYR A 8 -1.51 0.99 -5.51
N ILE A 9 -1.16 0.70 -6.76
CA ILE A 9 -0.20 -0.33 -7.13
C ILE A 9 1.02 0.37 -7.73
N PHE A 10 2.17 0.26 -7.09
CA PHE A 10 3.44 0.71 -7.65
C PHE A 10 4.38 -0.49 -7.81
N ASP A 11 4.41 -1.03 -9.03
CA ASP A 11 5.23 -2.17 -9.39
C ASP A 11 5.59 -2.09 -10.88
N LEU A 12 6.87 -1.91 -11.18
CA LEU A 12 7.40 -1.83 -12.55
C LEU A 12 7.40 -3.19 -13.26
N GLN A 13 7.10 -4.28 -12.56
CA GLN A 13 6.82 -5.56 -13.20
C GLN A 13 5.36 -5.59 -13.66
N SER A 14 5.08 -5.07 -14.87
CA SER A 14 3.72 -4.85 -15.38
C SER A 14 2.82 -6.09 -15.30
N ASN A 15 3.33 -7.27 -15.64
CA ASN A 15 2.58 -8.52 -15.54
C ASN A 15 2.08 -8.81 -14.12
N ARG A 16 2.86 -8.43 -13.09
CA ARG A 16 2.48 -8.63 -11.69
C ARG A 16 1.52 -7.54 -11.21
N ALA A 17 1.75 -6.29 -11.61
CA ALA A 17 0.85 -5.18 -11.36
C ALA A 17 -0.56 -5.45 -11.93
N GLU A 18 -0.65 -5.95 -13.17
CA GLU A 18 -1.92 -6.32 -13.82
C GLU A 18 -2.63 -7.48 -13.10
N ARG A 19 -1.88 -8.49 -12.64
CA ARG A 19 -2.44 -9.57 -11.83
C ARG A 19 -3.00 -9.05 -10.51
N LEU A 20 -2.27 -8.19 -9.79
CA LEU A 20 -2.76 -7.55 -8.56
C LEU A 20 -4.02 -6.74 -8.83
N ALA A 21 -4.01 -5.90 -9.87
CA ALA A 21 -5.15 -5.11 -10.29
C ALA A 21 -6.39 -5.98 -10.55
N THR A 22 -6.21 -7.11 -11.24
CA THR A 22 -7.28 -8.06 -11.55
C THR A 22 -7.84 -8.70 -10.28
N VAL A 23 -6.97 -9.18 -9.38
CA VAL A 23 -7.38 -9.78 -8.10
C VAL A 23 -8.14 -8.77 -7.24
N LEU A 24 -7.66 -7.52 -7.17
CA LEU A 24 -8.34 -6.44 -6.44
C LEU A 24 -9.71 -6.13 -7.02
N SER A 25 -9.82 -6.11 -8.35
CA SER A 25 -11.10 -5.87 -9.04
C SER A 25 -12.11 -6.98 -8.75
N PHE A 26 -11.67 -8.24 -8.66
CA PHE A 26 -12.54 -9.37 -8.29
C PHE A 26 -13.09 -9.27 -6.86
N ILE A 27 -12.37 -8.60 -5.96
CA ILE A 27 -12.79 -8.43 -4.56
C ILE A 27 -13.50 -7.09 -4.31
N GLY A 28 -13.73 -6.31 -5.37
CA GLY A 28 -14.45 -5.04 -5.32
C GLY A 28 -13.60 -3.84 -4.84
N GLU A 29 -12.28 -3.99 -4.78
CA GLU A 29 -11.37 -2.92 -4.34
C GLU A 29 -10.92 -2.08 -5.53
N ALA A 30 -11.30 -0.80 -5.53
CA ALA A 30 -10.89 0.16 -6.56
C ALA A 30 -9.41 0.52 -6.37
N GLN A 31 -8.62 0.34 -7.42
CA GLN A 31 -7.18 0.59 -7.38
C GLN A 31 -6.71 1.42 -8.59
N GLN A 32 -5.58 2.08 -8.42
CA GLN A 32 -4.88 2.75 -9.51
C GLN A 32 -3.41 2.29 -9.59
N VAL A 33 -2.98 1.86 -10.77
CA VAL A 33 -1.58 1.56 -11.06
C VAL A 33 -0.82 2.88 -11.29
N LEU A 34 0.29 3.04 -10.57
CA LEU A 34 1.15 4.21 -10.60
C LEU A 34 2.44 3.94 -11.40
N SER A 35 2.97 4.98 -12.00
CA SER A 35 4.27 4.98 -12.67
C SER A 35 5.33 5.60 -11.76
N ALA A 36 6.60 5.38 -12.09
CA ALA A 36 7.71 6.03 -11.36
C ALA A 36 7.63 7.56 -11.39
N GLU A 37 7.03 8.13 -12.43
CA GLU A 37 6.89 9.58 -12.61
C GLU A 37 5.80 10.18 -11.71
N ASN A 38 4.74 9.43 -11.37
CA ASN A 38 3.59 9.97 -10.65
C ASN A 38 3.44 9.48 -9.21
N VAL A 39 4.22 8.47 -8.80
CA VAL A 39 4.08 7.87 -7.46
C VAL A 39 4.29 8.88 -6.34
N LEU A 40 5.32 9.73 -6.44
CA LEU A 40 5.62 10.72 -5.41
C LEU A 40 4.51 11.77 -5.29
N ASP A 41 4.07 12.31 -6.42
CA ASP A 41 2.99 13.31 -6.45
C ASP A 41 1.68 12.76 -5.90
N LYS A 42 1.36 11.49 -6.21
CA LYS A 42 0.15 10.84 -5.72
C LYS A 42 0.19 10.60 -4.21
N LEU A 43 1.32 10.17 -3.68
CA LEU A 43 1.46 9.98 -2.23
C LEU A 43 1.50 11.31 -1.47
N GLN A 44 1.96 12.40 -2.09
CA GLN A 44 1.84 13.74 -1.50
C GLN A 44 0.38 14.23 -1.47
N GLN A 45 -0.38 13.97 -2.54
CA GLN A 45 -1.80 14.33 -2.62
C GLN A 45 -2.69 13.48 -1.71
N GLN A 46 -2.30 12.22 -1.49
CA GLN A 46 -3.05 11.22 -0.72
C GLN A 46 -2.09 10.54 0.28
N PRO A 47 -1.70 11.24 1.36
CA PRO A 47 -0.67 10.77 2.28
C PRO A 47 -1.07 9.51 3.06
N GLU A 48 -2.36 9.22 3.16
CA GLU A 48 -2.90 8.03 3.85
C GLU A 48 -3.27 6.92 2.87
N ALA A 49 -2.70 6.91 1.66
CA ALA A 49 -2.95 5.84 0.70
C ALA A 49 -2.45 4.48 1.21
N VAL A 50 -3.10 3.41 0.73
CA VAL A 50 -2.56 2.05 0.81
C VAL A 50 -1.81 1.78 -0.48
N VAL A 51 -0.56 1.31 -0.41
CA VAL A 51 0.32 1.13 -1.56
C VAL A 51 0.81 -0.30 -1.63
N MET A 52 0.48 -1.00 -2.71
CA MET A 52 1.11 -2.27 -3.07
C MET A 52 2.46 -1.98 -3.74
N LEU A 53 3.54 -2.22 -3.01
CA LEU A 53 4.90 -1.87 -3.40
C LEU A 53 5.64 -3.09 -3.95
N GLY A 54 5.86 -3.12 -5.26
CA GLY A 54 6.66 -4.15 -5.94
C GLY A 54 7.98 -3.60 -6.47
N ALA A 55 8.38 -4.01 -7.67
CA ALA A 55 9.64 -3.59 -8.26
C ALA A 55 9.64 -2.07 -8.48
N CYS A 56 10.61 -1.36 -7.90
CA CYS A 56 10.66 0.11 -7.92
C CYS A 56 11.63 0.71 -8.96
N GLY A 57 12.42 -0.14 -9.64
CA GLY A 57 13.43 0.33 -10.59
C GLY A 57 14.51 1.16 -9.91
N GLU A 58 14.66 2.42 -10.35
CA GLU A 58 15.63 3.36 -9.79
C GLU A 58 15.19 3.99 -8.46
N LEU A 59 13.89 3.94 -8.15
CA LEU A 59 13.37 4.41 -6.87
C LEU A 59 13.78 3.45 -5.76
N ALA A 60 14.46 3.98 -4.73
CA ALA A 60 14.83 3.19 -3.56
C ALA A 60 13.60 2.97 -2.67
N PRO A 61 13.13 1.72 -2.49
CA PRO A 61 11.89 1.46 -1.77
C PRO A 61 11.98 1.84 -0.28
N ASP A 62 13.16 1.68 0.35
CA ASP A 62 13.40 2.13 1.74
C ASP A 62 13.25 3.65 1.90
N LYS A 63 13.74 4.44 0.93
CA LYS A 63 13.55 5.89 0.95
C LYS A 63 12.08 6.26 0.79
N LEU A 64 11.35 5.55 -0.08
CA LEU A 64 9.94 5.81 -0.34
C LEU A 64 9.11 5.57 0.93
N VAL A 65 9.27 4.43 1.60
CA VAL A 65 8.49 4.12 2.81
C VAL A 65 8.82 5.08 3.96
N ARG A 66 10.08 5.49 4.12
CA ARG A 66 10.48 6.50 5.11
C ARG A 66 9.93 7.89 4.83
N GLN A 67 9.79 8.26 3.55
CA GLN A 67 9.30 9.57 3.13
C GLN A 67 7.79 9.73 3.38
N PHE A 68 7.03 8.63 3.35
CA PHE A 68 5.57 8.63 3.49
C PHE A 68 5.09 7.79 4.68
N PRO A 69 5.39 8.20 5.93
CA PRO A 69 5.03 7.43 7.12
C PRO A 69 3.52 7.31 7.33
N ALA A 70 2.71 8.21 6.77
CA ALA A 70 1.25 8.14 6.86
C ALA A 70 0.63 7.10 5.91
N SER A 71 1.36 6.68 4.86
CA SER A 71 0.87 5.70 3.89
C SER A 71 1.16 4.29 4.38
N ALA A 72 0.20 3.38 4.23
CA ALA A 72 0.37 1.96 4.53
C ALA A 72 0.93 1.23 3.31
N PHE A 73 2.05 0.53 3.46
CA PHE A 73 2.71 -0.22 2.39
C PHE A 73 2.51 -1.73 2.55
N LEU A 74 2.06 -2.38 1.48
CA LEU A 74 2.02 -3.83 1.33
C LEU A 74 3.11 -4.22 0.33
N VAL A 75 4.19 -4.84 0.78
CA VAL A 75 5.30 -5.17 -0.12
C VAL A 75 5.00 -6.45 -0.89
N VAL A 76 5.37 -6.49 -2.17
CA VAL A 76 5.08 -7.61 -3.06
C VAL A 76 6.36 -8.42 -3.29
N GLY A 77 6.36 -9.65 -2.82
CA GLY A 77 7.49 -10.58 -2.88
C GLY A 77 8.50 -10.42 -1.73
N GLU A 78 9.27 -11.47 -1.49
CA GLU A 78 10.20 -11.55 -0.36
C GLU A 78 11.43 -10.63 -0.50
N SER A 79 11.76 -10.19 -1.71
CA SER A 79 12.89 -9.28 -1.96
C SER A 79 12.76 -7.93 -1.25
N LEU A 80 11.54 -7.56 -0.85
CA LEU A 80 11.23 -6.34 -0.13
C LEU A 80 10.88 -6.57 1.35
N SER A 81 10.99 -7.81 1.84
CA SER A 81 10.66 -8.17 3.23
C SER A 81 11.54 -7.45 4.26
N PHE A 82 12.74 -7.01 3.88
CA PHE A 82 13.62 -6.21 4.75
C PHE A 82 12.97 -4.88 5.17
N LEU A 83 11.97 -4.39 4.43
CA LEU A 83 11.24 -3.16 4.75
C LEU A 83 10.25 -3.33 5.90
N LEU A 84 9.99 -4.56 6.38
CA LEU A 84 9.12 -4.83 7.53
C LEU A 84 9.64 -4.22 8.84
N GLU A 85 10.89 -3.72 8.88
CA GLU A 85 11.39 -2.92 10.00
C GLU A 85 10.65 -1.58 10.16
N HIS A 86 9.98 -1.10 9.11
CA HIS A 86 9.24 0.16 9.12
C HIS A 86 7.80 -0.05 9.57
N ALA A 87 7.35 0.76 10.54
CA ALA A 87 6.01 0.64 11.11
C ALA A 87 4.87 0.82 10.09
N ASN A 88 5.13 1.53 8.99
CA ASN A 88 4.17 1.76 7.92
C ASN A 88 4.21 0.69 6.82
N VAL A 89 5.02 -0.35 6.97
CA VAL A 89 5.04 -1.53 6.09
C VAL A 89 4.30 -2.67 6.79
N ILE A 90 3.08 -2.94 6.33
CA ILE A 90 2.10 -3.76 7.06
C ILE A 90 2.35 -5.25 6.88
N GLY A 91 2.88 -5.66 5.72
CA GLY A 91 3.14 -7.06 5.46
C GLY A 91 3.58 -7.34 4.03
N VAL A 92 3.83 -8.62 3.77
CA VAL A 92 4.31 -9.13 2.48
C VAL A 92 3.20 -9.90 1.78
N LEU A 93 2.94 -9.55 0.52
CA LEU A 93 2.13 -10.30 -0.42
C LEU A 93 3.02 -11.22 -1.24
N SER A 94 2.76 -12.53 -1.17
CA SER A 94 3.46 -13.53 -1.98
C SER A 94 2.62 -13.98 -3.17
N GLU A 95 3.27 -14.35 -4.27
CA GLU A 95 2.61 -14.98 -5.41
C GLU A 95 2.48 -16.50 -5.17
N PRO A 96 1.31 -17.11 -5.48
CA PRO A 96 0.09 -16.49 -5.98
C PRO A 96 -0.67 -15.69 -4.93
N PHE A 97 -1.29 -14.57 -5.33
CA PHE A 97 -2.00 -13.66 -4.43
C PHE A 97 -3.24 -14.32 -3.81
N ALA A 98 -3.07 -14.90 -2.62
CA ALA A 98 -4.14 -15.55 -1.90
C ALA A 98 -5.16 -14.52 -1.36
N TYR A 99 -6.45 -14.76 -1.63
CA TYR A 99 -7.56 -13.90 -1.18
C TYR A 99 -7.54 -13.63 0.33
N ALA A 100 -7.29 -14.67 1.13
CA ALA A 100 -7.25 -14.55 2.60
C ALA A 100 -6.15 -13.61 3.06
N SER A 101 -4.92 -13.75 2.54
CA SER A 101 -3.79 -12.88 2.88
C SER A 101 -4.02 -11.45 2.43
N LEU A 102 -4.53 -11.25 1.21
CA LEU A 102 -4.80 -9.92 0.66
C LEU A 102 -5.84 -9.16 1.50
N THR A 103 -6.98 -9.78 1.77
CA THR A 103 -8.04 -9.15 2.57
C THR A 103 -7.62 -8.87 4.01
N GLN A 104 -6.81 -9.74 4.60
CA GLN A 104 -6.25 -9.50 5.93
C GLN A 104 -5.33 -8.28 5.93
N LEU A 105 -4.39 -8.21 5.00
CA LEU A 105 -3.44 -7.09 4.91
C LEU A 105 -4.13 -5.76 4.61
N LEU A 106 -5.21 -5.75 3.82
CA LEU A 106 -6.03 -4.54 3.61
C LEU A 106 -6.70 -4.07 4.91
N ARG A 107 -7.19 -4.99 5.74
CA ARG A 107 -7.74 -4.64 7.07
C ARG A 107 -6.65 -4.11 8.00
N ASP A 108 -5.49 -4.74 7.99
CA ASP A 108 -4.36 -4.32 8.81
C ASP A 108 -3.87 -2.91 8.40
N ALA A 109 -3.89 -2.59 7.09
CA ALA A 109 -3.61 -1.24 6.59
C ALA A 109 -4.65 -0.21 7.05
N GLN A 110 -5.93 -0.55 7.08
CA GLN A 110 -6.97 0.32 7.65
C GLN A 110 -6.77 0.52 9.15
N GLN A 111 -6.38 -0.52 9.88
CA GLN A 111 -6.08 -0.43 11.30
C GLN A 111 -4.87 0.48 11.55
N TYR A 112 -3.83 0.38 10.73
CA TYR A 112 -2.67 1.28 10.78
C TYR A 112 -3.10 2.75 10.72
N HIS A 113 -3.92 3.13 9.75
CA HIS A 113 -4.40 4.51 9.63
C HIS A 113 -5.22 4.97 10.83
N ARG A 114 -6.05 4.10 11.43
CA ARG A 114 -6.82 4.42 12.65
C ARG A 114 -5.92 4.67 13.86
N LEU A 115 -4.76 4.02 13.92
CA LEU A 115 -3.80 4.16 15.01
C LEU A 115 -2.88 5.37 14.83
N LEU A 116 -2.83 5.98 13.65
CA LEU A 116 -2.06 7.19 13.42
C LEU A 116 -2.54 8.32 14.36
N PRO A 117 -1.61 9.04 15.02
CA PRO A 117 -1.97 10.08 15.99
C PRO A 117 -2.81 11.21 15.39
N THR A 118 -2.75 11.40 14.08
CA THR A 118 -3.57 12.36 13.33
C THR A 118 -5.08 12.07 13.40
N HIS A 119 -5.48 10.81 13.60
CA HIS A 119 -6.89 10.39 13.68
C HIS A 119 -7.48 10.37 15.09
N LYS A 120 -6.67 10.58 16.14
CA LYS A 120 -7.12 10.45 17.55
C LYS A 120 -8.11 11.53 18.03
N GLN A 121 -8.56 12.46 17.19
CA GLN A 121 -9.48 13.54 17.60
C GLN A 121 -10.97 13.29 17.29
N ALA A 122 -11.37 12.16 16.72
CA ALA A 122 -12.76 11.98 16.26
C ALA A 122 -13.66 11.04 17.09
N ASP A 123 -13.16 10.40 18.16
CA ASP A 123 -13.98 9.50 19.02
C ASP A 123 -14.01 9.97 20.49
N SER A 124 -14.39 11.24 20.68
CA SER A 124 -14.84 11.73 21.98
C SER A 124 -16.04 12.65 21.78
N GLN A 125 -17.22 12.04 21.62
CA GLN A 125 -18.54 12.65 21.90
C GLN A 125 -19.61 11.58 22.05
#